data_AF-A0A967GZ23-F1
#
_entry.id   AF-A0A967GZ23-F1
#
_cell.length_a   1.000
_cell.length_b   1.000
_cell.length_c   1.000
_cell.angle_alpha   90.00
_cell.angle_beta   90.00
_cell.angle_gamma   90.00
#
_symmetry.space_group_name_H-M   'P 1'
#
loop_
_entity.id
_entity.type
_entity.pdbx_description
1 polymer ?
#
loop_
_entity_poly.entity_id
_entity_poly.type
_entity_poly.pdbx_seq_one_letter_code
_entity_poly.pdbx_strand_id
1 'polypeptide(L)' 'SIPPASSGIGFTCPIDLKHPLKRVYVSAFGCGGVAAGDIDGDGRPDLYLVNGPGRNRLYR' A
#
# COMPACT_ATOMS: atom_id res chain seq x y z
N SER A 1 -2.80 11.38 -14.35
CA SER A 1 -2.26 10.21 -13.62
C SER A 1 -0.86 9.91 -14.15
N ILE A 2 0.05 9.43 -13.30
CA ILE A 2 1.43 9.08 -13.70
C ILE A 2 1.53 7.55 -13.83
N PRO A 3 2.10 6.98 -14.91
CA PRO A 3 2.28 5.53 -15.05
C PRO A 3 3.20 4.94 -13.96
N PRO A 4 2.95 3.71 -13.47
CA PRO A 4 3.82 3.04 -12.49
C PRO A 4 5.28 2.92 -12.95
N ALA A 5 5.51 2.72 -14.25
CA ALA A 5 6.85 2.65 -14.81
C ALA A 5 7.61 3.99 -14.72
N SER A 6 6.89 5.11 -14.69
CA SER A 6 7.46 6.45 -14.57
C SER A 6 7.61 6.88 -13.11
N SER A 7 6.74 6.43 -12.21
CA SER A 7 6.81 6.75 -10.78
C SER A 7 7.63 5.75 -9.95
N GLY A 8 7.89 4.55 -10.47
CA GLY A 8 8.40 3.42 -9.69
C GLY A 8 7.38 2.80 -8.73
N ILE A 9 6.15 3.33 -8.68
CA ILE A 9 5.12 2.94 -7.72
C ILE A 9 4.07 2.06 -8.40
N GLY A 10 4.24 0.75 -8.28
CA GLY A 10 3.22 -0.25 -8.62
C GLY A 10 2.66 -0.90 -7.36
N PHE A 11 1.49 -0.47 -6.90
CA PHE A 11 0.83 -1.00 -5.71
C PHE A 11 -0.63 -1.36 -6.01
N THR A 12 -1.12 -2.44 -5.41
CA THR A 12 -2.52 -2.85 -5.52
C THR A 12 -2.95 -3.50 -4.22
N CYS A 13 -4.07 -3.05 -3.66
CA CYS A 13 -4.74 -3.70 -2.53
C CYS A 13 -5.94 -4.47 -3.11
N PRO A 14 -5.78 -5.75 -3.51
CA PRO A 14 -6.88 -6.51 -4.08
C PRO A 14 -7.91 -6.85 -3.01
N ILE A 15 -9.13 -7.20 -3.43
CA ILE A 15 -10.10 -7.86 -2.55
C ILE A 15 -9.89 -9.37 -2.73
N ASP A 16 -9.33 -10.03 -1.71
CA ASP A 16 -9.15 -11.48 -1.72
C ASP A 16 -10.35 -12.22 -1.10
N LEU A 17 -11.23 -12.73 -1.95
CA LEU A 17 -12.44 -13.46 -1.52
C LEU A 17 -12.15 -14.83 -0.86
N LYS A 18 -10.89 -15.30 -0.87
CA LYS A 18 -10.47 -16.54 -0.21
C LYS A 18 -9.83 -16.29 1.16
N HIS A 19 -9.49 -15.05 1.50
CA HIS A 19 -8.85 -14.73 2.77
C HIS A 19 -9.76 -15.06 3.97
N PRO A 20 -9.27 -15.71 5.04
CA PRO A 20 -10.10 -16.12 6.19
C PRO A 20 -10.82 -14.94 6.87
N LEU A 21 -10.23 -13.75 6.80
CA LEU A 21 -10.78 -12.52 7.37
C LEU A 21 -11.51 -11.64 6.36
N LYS A 22 -11.81 -12.10 5.14
CA LYS A 22 -12.43 -11.29 4.06
C LYS A 22 -13.64 -10.44 4.45
N ARG A 23 -14.36 -10.81 5.51
CA ARG A 23 -15.45 -10.02 6.11
C ARG A 23 -15.01 -8.59 6.49
N VAL A 24 -13.73 -8.36 6.80
CA VAL A 24 -13.21 -7.03 7.18
C VAL A 24 -13.02 -6.08 6.00
N TYR A 25 -13.05 -6.57 4.75
CA TYR A 25 -12.95 -5.69 3.58
C TYR A 25 -14.21 -4.85 3.40
N VAL A 26 -15.37 -5.38 3.83
CA VAL A 26 -16.67 -4.69 3.72
C VAL A 26 -16.72 -3.43 4.59
N SER A 27 -15.99 -3.41 5.71
CA SER A 27 -15.97 -2.26 6.61
C SER A 27 -14.96 -1.19 6.20
N ALA A 28 -14.24 -1.37 5.09
CA ALA A 28 -13.12 -0.52 4.62
C ALA A 28 -11.92 -0.40 5.59
N PHE A 29 -12.05 -0.80 6.86
CA PHE A 29 -10.97 -0.81 7.84
C PHE A 29 -9.89 -1.87 7.56
N GLY A 30 -10.22 -2.91 6.79
CA GLY A 30 -9.25 -3.92 6.36
C GLY A 30 -8.52 -3.58 5.07
N CYS A 31 -8.77 -2.41 4.48
CA CYS A 31 -8.33 -2.07 3.13
C CYS A 31 -7.40 -0.85 3.14
N GLY A 32 -6.09 -1.14 3.14
CA GLY A 32 -5.09 -0.17 2.72
C GLY A 32 -4.74 0.92 3.74
N GLY A 33 -3.63 1.60 3.47
CA GLY A 33 -3.17 2.76 4.22
C GLY A 33 -1.90 3.31 3.58
N VAL A 34 -1.69 4.63 3.67
CA VAL A 34 -0.49 5.31 3.17
C VAL A 34 0.09 6.21 4.25
N ALA A 35 1.41 6.17 4.39
CA ALA A 35 2.18 7.15 5.13
C ALA A 35 3.32 7.66 4.24
N ALA A 36 3.67 8.93 4.39
CA ALA A 36 4.78 9.57 3.70
C ALA A 36 5.70 10.22 4.72
N GLY A 37 7.01 10.08 4.53
CA GLY A 37 8.03 10.68 5.40
C GLY A 37 9.42 10.29 4.94
N ASP A 38 10.42 11.06 5.33
CA ASP A 38 11.83 10.76 5.05
C ASP A 38 12.35 9.78 6.12
N ILE A 39 12.34 8.48 5.81
CA ILE A 39 12.64 7.40 6.74
C ILE A 39 14.15 7.08 6.72
N ASP A 40 14.80 7.21 5.56
CA ASP A 40 16.23 6.92 5.42
C ASP A 40 17.16 8.15 5.45
N GLY A 41 16.61 9.36 5.47
CA GLY A 41 17.33 10.61 5.68
C GLY A 41 17.95 11.20 4.41
N ASP A 42 17.49 10.78 3.22
CA ASP A 42 18.02 11.28 1.95
C ASP A 42 17.42 12.63 1.51
N GLY A 43 16.48 13.17 2.30
CA GLY A 43 15.79 14.42 2.03
C GLY A 43 14.62 14.29 1.05
N ARG A 44 14.23 13.06 0.67
CA ARG A 44 13.04 12.76 -0.15
C ARG A 44 12.01 12.00 0.69
N PRO A 45 10.70 12.23 0.46
CA PRO A 45 9.68 11.43 1.13
C PRO A 45 9.66 10.00 0.60
N ASP A 46 9.82 9.03 1.50
CA ASP A 46 9.47 7.63 1.28
C ASP A 46 7.97 7.42 1.40
N LEU A 47 7.46 6.37 0.76
CA LEU A 47 6.05 5.97 0.87
C LEU A 47 5.92 4.58 1.47
N TYR A 48 5.20 4.47 2.58
CA TYR A 48 4.80 3.19 3.15
C TYR A 48 3.33 2.90 2.85
N LEU A 49 3.08 1.81 2.12
CA LEU A 49 1.76 1.35 1.74
C LEU A 49 1.40 0.06 2.47
N VAL A 50 0.31 0.11 3.22
CA VAL A 50 -0.27 -1.05 3.92
C VAL A 50 -1.16 -1.82 2.95
N ASN A 51 -1.01 -3.13 2.90
CA ASN A 51 -1.85 -4.02 2.09
C ASN A 51 -2.66 -4.91 3.02
N GLY A 52 -3.98 -4.92 2.87
CA GLY A 52 -4.87 -5.71 3.71
C GLY A 52 -4.65 -7.23 3.54
N PRO A 53 -4.90 -7.78 2.34
CA PRO A 53 -4.64 -9.20 2.05
C PRO A 53 -3.17 -9.53 1.72
N GLY A 54 -2.40 -8.54 1.26
CA GLY A 54 -1.06 -8.74 0.73
C GLY A 54 0.05 -8.29 1.68
N ARG A 55 1.26 -8.13 1.13
CA ARG A 55 2.42 -7.58 1.86
C ARG A 55 2.40 -6.05 1.81
N ASN A 56 2.72 -5.42 2.93
CA ASN A 56 3.02 -4.00 2.97
C ASN A 56 4.29 -3.71 2.17
N ARG A 57 4.43 -2.48 1.66
CA ARG A 57 5.59 -2.09 0.85
C ARG A 57 6.06 -0.68 1.18
N LEU A 58 7.37 -0.54 1.30
CA LEU A 58 8.09 0.72 1.38
C LEU A 58 8.65 1.04 -0.02
N TYR A 59 8.42 2.25 -0.50
CA TYR A 59 9.01 2.83 -1.71
C TYR A 59 9.91 3.99 -1.29
N ARG A 60 11.08 4.07 -1.93
CA ARG A 60 12.11 5.09 -1.73
C ARG A 60 12.46 5.63 -3.11
#